data_AF-A0A535S2R2-F1
#
_entry.id   AF-A0A535S2R2-F1
#
_cell.length_a   1.000
_cell.length_b   1.000
_cell.length_c   1.000
_cell.angle_alpha   90.00
_cell.angle_beta   90.00
_cell.angle_gamma   90.00
#
_symmetry.space_group_name_H-M   'P 1'
#
loop_
_entity.id
_entity.type
_entity.pdbx_description
1 polymer ?
#
loop_
_entity_poly.entity_id
_entity_poly.type
_entity_poly.pdbx_seq_one_letter_code
_entity_poly.pdbx_strand_id
1 'polypeptide(L)'
;MCVTLEQKMFLCHARGYVISLKREEHLAVNRKFCYLTGLCLMVLLAGCASGQKNQAATGQALTGDSLNIQQQPLPSPTMSISRHLITPTPSPTSPPHIDQPTPTPTVIPGSGYGPTPYGEPPPLTAEELQLTQQLFDLINHDRAVRGLYAFVWNATLAGGARLHSWNMFHCGFSHTCPDGLNQCTRIANEGFTGFTDCGENIGLAGPSTPPWLHVYQVQESMMNEGPSGWHYIHLTSTTLHRIGVGIYVDPNGWVWFTEDMVS
;
A
#
# COMPACT_ATOMS: atom_id res chain seq x y z
N MET A 1 -26.63 -50.25 -13.06
CA MET A 1 -27.41 -49.27 -13.86
C MET A 1 -26.45 -48.21 -14.36
N CYS A 2 -26.34 -48.02 -15.68
CA CYS A 2 -25.42 -47.04 -16.27
C CYS A 2 -26.19 -45.72 -16.50
N VAL A 3 -25.75 -44.64 -15.86
CA VAL A 3 -26.30 -43.29 -16.03
C VAL A 3 -25.43 -42.58 -17.07
N THR A 4 -25.98 -42.27 -18.23
CA THR A 4 -25.23 -41.71 -19.37
C THR A 4 -24.75 -40.27 -19.09
N LEU A 5 -23.68 -39.83 -19.77
CA LEU A 5 -23.06 -38.52 -19.54
C LEU A 5 -24.05 -37.35 -19.68
N GLU A 6 -25.01 -37.44 -20.59
CA GLU A 6 -26.02 -36.39 -20.82
C GLU A 6 -26.87 -36.10 -19.58
N GLN A 7 -27.24 -37.13 -18.80
CA GLN A 7 -28.03 -36.95 -17.58
C GLN A 7 -27.23 -36.22 -16.48
N LYS A 8 -25.91 -36.41 -16.43
CA LYS A 8 -25.03 -35.63 -15.52
C LYS A 8 -24.87 -34.19 -15.97
N MET A 9 -24.81 -33.95 -17.28
CA MET A 9 -24.70 -32.60 -17.85
C MET A 9 -25.97 -31.77 -17.59
N PHE A 10 -27.15 -32.36 -17.78
CA PHE A 10 -28.44 -31.73 -17.45
C PHE A 10 -28.55 -31.35 -15.97
N LEU A 11 -28.13 -32.24 -15.06
CA LEU A 11 -28.13 -31.96 -13.61
C LEU A 11 -27.17 -30.83 -13.23
N CYS A 12 -26.00 -30.75 -13.87
CA CYS A 12 -25.03 -29.69 -13.63
C CYS A 12 -25.56 -28.33 -14.12
N HIS A 13 -26.16 -28.29 -15.31
CA HIS A 13 -26.73 -27.07 -15.88
C HIS A 13 -27.94 -26.56 -15.06
N ALA A 14 -28.85 -27.47 -14.64
CA ALA A 14 -29.97 -27.12 -13.77
C ALA A 14 -29.50 -26.59 -12.40
N ARG A 15 -28.45 -27.18 -11.81
CA ARG A 15 -27.89 -26.73 -10.53
C ARG A 15 -27.21 -25.36 -10.65
N GLY A 16 -26.51 -25.10 -11.76
CA GLY A 16 -25.95 -23.78 -12.08
C GLY A 16 -27.03 -22.70 -12.24
N TYR A 17 -28.11 -23.01 -12.96
CA TYR A 17 -29.22 -22.07 -13.20
C TYR A 17 -29.93 -21.68 -11.88
N VAL A 18 -30.18 -22.63 -10.98
CA VAL A 18 -30.78 -22.35 -9.66
C VAL A 18 -29.87 -21.51 -8.76
N ILE A 19 -28.54 -21.70 -8.85
CA ILE A 19 -27.58 -20.86 -8.11
C ILE A 19 -27.54 -19.44 -8.69
N SER A 20 -27.60 -19.28 -10.02
CA SER A 20 -27.65 -17.98 -10.67
C SER A 20 -28.90 -17.19 -10.29
N LEU A 21 -30.09 -17.82 -10.36
CA LEU A 21 -31.35 -17.20 -9.95
C LEU A 21 -31.33 -16.76 -8.47
N LYS A 22 -30.81 -17.60 -7.56
CA LYS A 22 -30.65 -17.20 -6.15
C LYS A 22 -29.68 -16.03 -5.94
N ARG A 23 -28.62 -15.94 -6.76
CA ARG A 23 -27.67 -14.81 -6.72
C ARG A 23 -28.33 -13.51 -7.21
N GLU A 24 -29.07 -13.57 -8.32
CA GLU A 24 -29.87 -12.46 -8.84
C GLU A 24 -30.89 -11.95 -7.80
N GLU A 25 -31.63 -12.86 -7.15
CA GLU A 25 -32.61 -12.48 -6.11
C GLU A 25 -31.93 -11.83 -4.89
N HIS A 26 -30.81 -12.38 -4.41
CA HIS A 26 -30.06 -11.78 -3.30
C HIS A 26 -29.50 -10.39 -3.65
N LEU A 27 -28.97 -10.21 -4.87
CA LEU A 27 -28.51 -8.90 -5.35
C LEU A 27 -29.67 -7.90 -5.48
N ALA A 28 -30.82 -8.33 -5.98
CA ALA A 28 -32.02 -7.48 -6.10
C ALA A 28 -32.60 -7.09 -4.73
N VAL A 29 -32.61 -7.99 -3.75
CA VAL A 29 -33.04 -7.71 -2.38
C VAL A 29 -32.08 -6.75 -1.70
N ASN A 30 -30.76 -6.99 -1.78
CA ASN A 30 -29.77 -6.11 -1.16
C ASN A 30 -29.79 -4.70 -1.77
N ARG A 31 -29.95 -4.60 -3.10
CA ARG A 31 -30.11 -3.32 -3.80
C ARG A 31 -31.38 -2.56 -3.37
N LYS A 32 -32.51 -3.26 -3.18
CA LYS A 32 -33.74 -2.65 -2.64
C LYS A 32 -33.56 -2.18 -1.19
N PHE A 33 -32.82 -2.92 -0.37
CA PHE A 33 -32.53 -2.55 1.02
C PHE A 33 -31.68 -1.27 1.09
N CYS A 34 -30.63 -1.16 0.26
CA CYS A 34 -29.82 0.07 0.16
C CYS A 34 -30.60 1.31 -0.30
N TYR A 35 -31.60 1.15 -1.18
CA TYR A 35 -32.46 2.28 -1.57
C TYR A 35 -33.44 2.69 -0.47
N LEU A 36 -33.98 1.75 0.32
CA LEU A 36 -34.84 2.10 1.46
C LEU A 36 -34.05 2.80 2.58
N THR A 37 -32.84 2.33 2.91
CA THR A 37 -32.00 2.96 3.95
C THR A 37 -31.53 4.35 3.53
N GLY A 38 -31.16 4.55 2.26
CA GLY A 38 -30.84 5.86 1.69
C GLY A 38 -32.02 6.85 1.73
N LEU A 39 -33.24 6.39 1.44
CA LEU A 39 -34.43 7.24 1.46
C LEU A 39 -34.79 7.71 2.89
N CYS A 40 -34.66 6.83 3.89
CA CYS A 40 -34.89 7.20 5.29
C CYS A 40 -33.89 8.24 5.82
N LEU A 41 -32.63 8.20 5.38
CA LEU A 41 -31.60 9.18 5.76
C LEU A 41 -31.88 10.59 5.19
N MET A 42 -32.42 10.68 3.98
CA MET A 42 -32.74 11.96 3.34
C MET A 42 -33.97 12.67 3.95
N VAL A 43 -34.90 11.93 4.57
CA VAL A 43 -36.09 12.50 5.22
C VAL A 43 -35.78 13.11 6.60
N LEU A 44 -34.68 12.68 7.25
CA LEU A 44 -34.31 13.16 8.60
C LEU A 44 -33.54 14.49 8.63
N LEU A 45 -33.14 15.05 7.48
CA LEU A 45 -32.41 16.32 7.40
C LEU A 45 -33.27 17.52 6.95
N ALA A 46 -34.59 17.32 6.78
CA ALA A 46 -35.54 18.36 6.38
C ALA A 46 -36.47 18.79 7.53
N GLY A 47 -35.89 19.28 8.64
CA GLY A 47 -36.65 19.74 9.80
C GLY A 47 -35.95 20.84 10.61
N CYS A 48 -36.67 21.95 10.83
CA CYS A 48 -36.32 23.13 11.64
C CYS A 48 -35.54 24.26 10.94
N ALA A 49 -36.27 25.10 10.18
CA ALA A 49 -35.83 26.44 9.78
C ALA A 49 -36.96 27.48 10.00
N SER A 50 -37.06 27.98 11.22
CA SER A 50 -37.85 29.16 11.62
C SER A 50 -37.41 29.61 13.02
N GLY A 51 -37.19 30.89 13.35
CA GLY A 51 -37.13 32.11 12.53
C GLY A 51 -37.52 33.32 13.39
N GLN A 52 -36.66 34.34 13.54
CA GLN A 52 -37.06 35.60 14.17
C GLN A 52 -36.27 36.83 13.69
N LYS A 53 -36.84 38.00 13.96
CA LYS A 53 -36.64 39.25 13.20
C LYS A 53 -35.55 40.16 13.77
N ASN A 54 -35.07 41.05 12.89
CA ASN A 54 -34.31 42.28 13.16
C ASN A 54 -34.67 42.98 14.49
N GLN A 55 -33.65 43.51 15.17
CA GLN A 55 -33.67 44.91 15.63
C GLN A 55 -32.25 45.48 15.69
N ALA A 56 -32.12 46.76 15.33
CA ALA A 56 -30.87 47.49 15.34
C ALA A 56 -30.62 48.11 16.72
N ALA A 57 -29.35 48.27 17.11
CA ALA A 57 -28.95 49.00 18.30
C ALA A 57 -27.96 50.11 17.94
N THR A 58 -28.43 51.36 18.03
CA THR A 58 -27.62 52.57 18.11
C THR A 58 -26.82 52.59 19.42
N GLY A 59 -25.58 53.08 19.41
CA GLY A 59 -24.76 53.16 20.63
C GLY A 59 -25.07 54.37 21.50
N GLN A 60 -24.60 54.32 22.75
CA GLN A 60 -24.19 55.49 23.54
C GLN A 60 -23.29 55.08 24.72
N ALA A 61 -22.58 56.06 25.30
CA ALA A 61 -21.47 55.85 26.23
C ALA A 61 -21.90 55.74 27.72
N LEU A 62 -20.99 55.25 28.56
CA LEU A 62 -20.98 55.46 30.01
C LEU A 62 -19.56 55.84 30.48
N THR A 63 -19.49 56.58 31.60
CA THR A 63 -18.36 57.45 32.00
C THR A 63 -17.88 57.22 33.43
N GLY A 64 -16.57 57.45 33.67
CA GLY A 64 -15.94 57.64 35.01
C GLY A 64 -15.76 56.38 35.87
N ASP A 65 -14.93 56.31 36.92
CA ASP A 65 -13.91 57.20 37.51
C ASP A 65 -13.21 56.39 38.64
N SER A 66 -11.99 56.60 39.19
CA SER A 66 -10.74 57.33 38.86
C SER A 66 -9.61 56.70 39.75
N LEU A 67 -8.29 56.95 39.61
CA LEU A 67 -7.54 58.10 40.15
C LEU A 67 -6.01 57.96 39.86
N ASN A 68 -5.35 59.11 39.72
CA ASN A 68 -3.90 59.41 39.72
C ASN A 68 -2.97 58.60 40.67
N ILE A 69 -1.85 58.05 40.15
CA ILE A 69 -0.52 58.08 40.80
C ILE A 69 0.62 58.36 39.79
N GLN A 70 1.19 59.55 39.92
CA GLN A 70 2.63 59.90 39.98
C GLN A 70 3.68 59.06 39.21
N GLN A 71 4.41 59.74 38.32
CA GLN A 71 5.45 59.20 37.44
C GLN A 71 6.84 59.24 38.10
N GLN A 72 7.56 58.10 38.14
CA GLN A 72 8.96 58.01 38.59
C GLN A 72 9.77 57.12 37.64
N PRO A 73 10.91 57.59 37.08
CA PRO A 73 11.74 56.78 36.18
C PRO A 73 12.74 55.92 36.97
N LEU A 74 12.81 54.63 36.63
CA LEU A 74 13.87 53.69 37.05
C LEU A 74 14.17 52.71 35.87
N PRO A 75 15.29 51.97 35.90
CA PRO A 75 16.29 52.03 34.83
C PRO A 75 16.05 51.02 33.70
N SER A 76 16.52 51.35 32.51
CA SER A 76 16.51 50.43 31.36
C SER A 76 17.38 49.18 31.65
N PRO A 77 16.85 47.95 31.51
CA PRO A 77 17.69 46.76 31.56
C PRO A 77 18.52 46.66 30.29
N THR A 78 19.85 46.69 30.42
CA THR A 78 20.77 46.43 29.30
C THR A 78 20.76 44.93 28.98
N MET A 79 19.92 44.51 28.02
CA MET A 79 19.99 43.15 27.51
C MET A 79 21.29 42.93 26.73
N SER A 80 22.21 42.17 27.34
CA SER A 80 23.40 41.68 26.66
C SER A 80 23.00 40.63 25.62
N ILE A 81 23.04 41.00 24.35
CA ILE A 81 22.77 40.07 23.24
C ILE A 81 23.94 39.10 23.15
N SER A 82 23.70 37.86 23.58
CA SER A 82 24.60 36.74 23.31
C SER A 82 24.74 36.57 21.80
N ARG A 83 25.98 36.69 21.30
CA ARG A 83 26.28 36.57 19.87
C ARG A 83 26.29 35.10 19.47
N HIS A 84 25.10 34.53 19.28
CA HIS A 84 24.95 33.19 18.73
C HIS A 84 25.72 33.07 17.40
N LEU A 85 26.64 32.11 17.33
CA LEU A 85 27.25 31.73 16.06
C LEU A 85 26.15 31.25 15.12
N ILE A 86 26.06 31.87 13.95
CA ILE A 86 25.11 31.47 12.92
C ILE A 86 25.63 30.17 12.31
N THR A 87 25.14 29.02 12.79
CA THR A 87 25.31 27.75 12.08
C THR A 87 24.61 27.89 10.73
N PRO A 88 25.26 27.58 9.59
CA PRO A 88 24.60 27.69 8.30
C PRO A 88 23.43 26.71 8.23
N THR A 89 22.21 27.26 8.12
CA THR A 89 21.01 26.50 7.79
C THR A 89 21.27 25.73 6.49
N PRO A 90 21.05 24.41 6.44
CA PRO A 90 21.15 23.68 5.18
C PRO A 90 20.17 24.29 4.17
N SER A 91 20.66 24.60 2.97
CA SER A 91 19.80 25.06 1.87
C SER A 91 18.67 24.06 1.65
N PRO A 92 17.43 24.51 1.35
CA PRO A 92 16.36 23.59 0.99
C PRO A 92 16.83 22.71 -0.16
N THR A 93 16.85 21.40 0.06
CA THR A 93 17.12 20.42 -0.99
C THR A 93 16.05 20.59 -2.07
N SER A 94 16.48 20.66 -3.33
CA SER A 94 15.56 20.63 -4.47
C SER A 94 14.57 19.46 -4.32
N PRO A 95 13.32 19.59 -4.81
CA PRO A 95 12.46 18.42 -5.02
C PRO A 95 13.23 17.32 -5.77
N PRO A 96 12.86 16.03 -5.55
CA PRO A 96 13.44 14.91 -6.29
C PRO A 96 13.51 15.21 -7.79
N HIS A 97 14.65 14.97 -8.42
CA HIS A 97 14.79 15.18 -9.86
C HIS A 97 14.07 14.04 -10.60
N ILE A 98 12.78 14.25 -10.90
CA ILE A 98 11.87 13.24 -11.47
C ILE A 98 12.28 12.75 -12.88
N ASP A 99 13.18 13.46 -13.56
CA ASP A 99 13.43 13.29 -15.01
C ASP A 99 14.24 12.06 -15.42
N GLN A 100 14.71 11.20 -14.50
CA GLN A 100 15.37 9.94 -14.86
C GLN A 100 14.61 8.72 -14.31
N PRO A 101 13.91 7.95 -15.16
CA PRO A 101 13.34 6.68 -14.73
C PRO A 101 14.44 5.71 -14.31
N THR A 102 14.23 5.01 -13.20
CA THR A 102 15.10 3.89 -12.81
C THR A 102 15.04 2.83 -13.91
N PRO A 103 16.18 2.29 -14.39
CA PRO A 103 16.15 1.32 -15.47
C PRO A 103 15.44 0.03 -15.05
N THR A 104 14.38 -0.30 -15.79
CA THR A 104 13.81 -1.63 -16.01
C THR A 104 14.90 -2.73 -15.92
N PRO A 105 14.91 -3.59 -14.89
CA PRO A 105 15.93 -4.62 -14.70
C PRO A 105 15.98 -5.64 -15.85
N THR A 106 17.08 -5.60 -16.61
CA THR A 106 17.36 -6.56 -17.70
C THR A 106 17.86 -7.92 -17.19
N VAL A 107 18.27 -8.02 -15.92
CA VAL A 107 18.77 -9.25 -15.29
C VAL A 107 18.01 -9.50 -13.99
N ILE A 108 17.16 -10.53 -14.02
CA ILE A 108 16.41 -11.04 -12.86
C ILE A 108 16.91 -12.46 -12.57
N PRO A 109 17.43 -12.74 -11.36
CA PRO A 109 17.94 -14.07 -11.03
C PRO A 109 16.81 -15.08 -10.79
N GLY A 110 17.10 -16.36 -11.06
CA GLY A 110 16.14 -17.45 -10.83
C GLY A 110 16.01 -17.90 -9.37
N SER A 111 16.97 -17.60 -8.50
CA SER A 111 16.92 -17.97 -7.08
C SER A 111 17.82 -17.04 -6.27
N GLY A 112 17.71 -17.12 -4.94
CA GLY A 112 18.47 -16.34 -3.97
C GLY A 112 19.33 -17.21 -3.07
N TYR A 113 20.00 -16.59 -2.10
CA TYR A 113 20.69 -17.32 -1.04
C TYR A 113 19.72 -17.54 0.13
N GLY A 114 19.48 -18.80 0.50
CA GLY A 114 18.58 -19.11 1.60
C GLY A 114 18.25 -20.59 1.73
N PRO A 115 17.28 -20.95 2.58
CA PRO A 115 16.83 -22.31 2.75
C PRO A 115 16.02 -22.79 1.54
N THR A 116 16.39 -23.97 1.01
CA THR A 116 15.75 -24.65 -0.12
C THR A 116 15.20 -26.04 0.27
N PRO A 117 14.37 -26.18 1.32
CA PRO A 117 13.88 -27.49 1.78
C PRO A 117 12.96 -28.18 0.76
N TYR A 118 12.40 -27.43 -0.19
CA TYR A 118 11.61 -27.93 -1.31
C TYR A 118 12.43 -28.05 -2.62
N GLY A 119 13.76 -27.87 -2.54
CA GLY A 119 14.64 -27.70 -3.69
C GLY A 119 14.71 -26.25 -4.17
N GLU A 120 15.55 -26.01 -5.18
CA GLU A 120 15.62 -24.73 -5.89
C GLU A 120 14.35 -24.48 -6.71
N PRO A 121 13.94 -23.20 -6.91
CA PRO A 121 12.90 -22.85 -7.86
C PRO A 121 13.23 -23.35 -9.27
N PRO A 122 12.24 -23.70 -10.11
CA PRO A 122 12.47 -24.04 -11.51
C PRO A 122 13.04 -22.83 -12.29
N PRO A 123 13.68 -23.06 -13.46
CA PRO A 123 14.22 -21.98 -14.29
C PRO A 123 13.19 -20.87 -14.54
N LEU A 124 13.65 -19.62 -14.45
CA LEU A 124 12.80 -18.44 -14.65
C LEU A 124 12.15 -18.45 -16.03
N THR A 125 10.83 -18.33 -16.06
CA THR A 125 10.02 -18.26 -17.28
C THR A 125 9.95 -16.84 -17.84
N ALA A 126 9.59 -16.72 -19.13
CA ALA A 126 9.35 -15.42 -19.74
C ALA A 126 8.15 -14.67 -19.12
N GLU A 127 7.17 -15.40 -18.58
CA GLU A 127 6.00 -14.83 -17.90
C GLU A 127 6.38 -14.24 -16.53
N GLU A 128 7.11 -14.98 -15.70
CA GLU A 128 7.64 -14.46 -14.43
C GLU A 128 8.54 -13.23 -14.66
N LEU A 129 9.42 -13.27 -15.67
CA LEU A 129 10.26 -12.13 -16.05
C LEU A 129 9.42 -10.90 -16.43
N GLN A 130 8.38 -11.09 -17.25
CA GLN A 130 7.49 -10.00 -17.66
C GLN A 130 6.70 -9.42 -16.48
N LEU A 131 6.11 -10.28 -15.64
CA LEU A 131 5.32 -9.86 -14.48
C LEU A 131 6.20 -9.14 -13.45
N THR A 132 7.42 -9.62 -13.21
CA THR A 132 8.36 -9.00 -12.26
C THR A 132 8.73 -7.59 -12.72
N GLN A 133 8.96 -7.43 -14.02
CA GLN A 133 9.24 -6.13 -14.62
C GLN A 133 8.05 -5.16 -14.48
N GLN A 134 6.85 -5.61 -14.85
CA GLN A 134 5.63 -4.81 -14.75
C GLN A 134 5.32 -4.40 -13.31
N LEU A 135 5.56 -5.28 -12.33
CA LEU A 135 5.35 -5.00 -10.92
C LEU A 135 6.35 -3.97 -10.39
N PHE A 136 7.64 -4.09 -10.71
CA PHE A 136 8.64 -3.08 -10.36
C PHE A 136 8.35 -1.71 -10.98
N ASP A 137 7.94 -1.66 -12.25
CA ASP A 137 7.58 -0.41 -12.91
C ASP A 137 6.32 0.23 -12.30
N LEU A 138 5.33 -0.57 -11.91
CA LEU A 138 4.11 -0.12 -11.22
C LEU A 138 4.43 0.49 -9.85
N ILE A 139 5.23 -0.19 -9.02
CA ILE A 139 5.65 0.31 -7.70
C ILE A 139 6.32 1.68 -7.83
N ASN A 140 7.24 1.82 -8.79
CA ASN A 140 7.94 3.07 -9.01
C ASN A 140 7.07 4.16 -9.65
N HIS A 141 6.08 3.80 -10.48
CA HIS A 141 5.05 4.72 -10.94
C HIS A 141 4.22 5.28 -9.77
N ASP A 142 3.74 4.42 -8.88
CA ASP A 142 2.97 4.81 -7.70
C ASP A 142 3.77 5.72 -6.75
N ARG A 143 5.05 5.43 -6.57
CA ARG A 143 5.97 6.27 -5.78
C ARG A 143 6.15 7.65 -6.43
N ALA A 144 6.35 7.71 -7.75
CA ALA A 144 6.47 8.96 -8.48
C ALA A 144 5.19 9.82 -8.42
N VAL A 145 4.00 9.20 -8.56
CA VAL A 145 2.69 9.87 -8.38
C VAL A 145 2.55 10.51 -6.99
N ARG A 146 3.19 9.93 -5.97
CA ARG A 146 3.21 10.42 -4.58
C ARG A 146 4.40 11.32 -4.24
N GLY A 147 5.24 11.69 -5.23
CA GLY A 147 6.41 12.54 -5.05
C GLY A 147 7.57 11.89 -4.29
N LEU A 148 7.59 10.55 -4.22
CA LEU A 148 8.63 9.77 -3.57
C LEU A 148 9.73 9.38 -4.56
N TYR A 149 10.96 9.24 -4.06
CA TYR A 149 12.06 8.68 -4.85
C TYR A 149 11.76 7.23 -5.25
N ALA A 150 12.01 6.89 -6.51
CA ALA A 150 11.94 5.52 -7.00
C ALA A 150 12.87 4.60 -6.20
N PHE A 151 12.43 3.36 -5.93
CA PHE A 151 13.28 2.31 -5.41
C PHE A 151 14.28 1.86 -6.47
N VAL A 152 15.53 1.67 -6.04
CA VAL A 152 16.61 1.12 -6.86
C VAL A 152 16.49 -0.41 -6.89
N TRP A 153 16.46 -1.00 -8.08
CA TRP A 153 16.47 -2.46 -8.24
C TRP A 153 17.70 -3.09 -7.58
N ASN A 154 17.49 -4.21 -6.88
CA ASN A 154 18.56 -5.04 -6.32
C ASN A 154 18.35 -6.51 -6.71
N ALA A 155 19.29 -7.03 -7.50
CA ALA A 155 19.22 -8.42 -7.98
C ALA A 155 19.29 -9.45 -6.83
N THR A 156 20.08 -9.21 -5.77
CA THR A 156 20.17 -10.15 -4.65
C THR A 156 18.83 -10.29 -3.93
N LEU A 157 18.18 -9.17 -3.62
CA LEU A 157 16.82 -9.15 -3.04
C LEU A 157 15.82 -9.83 -3.98
N ALA A 158 15.89 -9.59 -5.29
CA ALA A 158 14.97 -10.21 -6.25
C ALA A 158 15.11 -11.75 -6.29
N GLY A 159 16.33 -12.26 -6.11
CA GLY A 159 16.59 -13.69 -5.95
C GLY A 159 15.99 -14.24 -4.67
N GLY A 160 16.22 -13.56 -3.53
CA GLY A 160 15.63 -13.90 -2.23
C GLY A 160 14.11 -13.94 -2.27
N ALA A 161 13.50 -12.87 -2.78
CA ALA A 161 12.07 -12.73 -3.00
C ALA A 161 11.50 -13.85 -3.88
N ARG A 162 12.18 -14.25 -4.97
CA ARG A 162 11.70 -15.37 -5.83
C ARG A 162 11.80 -16.71 -5.10
N LEU A 163 12.89 -16.94 -4.36
CA LEU A 163 13.03 -18.11 -3.52
C LEU A 163 11.95 -18.17 -2.43
N HIS A 164 11.58 -17.03 -1.83
CA HIS A 164 10.48 -16.97 -0.87
C HIS A 164 9.11 -17.21 -1.53
N SER A 165 8.85 -16.66 -2.72
CA SER A 165 7.63 -16.96 -3.50
C SER A 165 7.49 -18.44 -3.86
N TRP A 166 8.58 -19.10 -4.25
CA TRP A 166 8.64 -20.56 -4.44
C TRP A 166 8.37 -21.32 -3.14
N ASN A 167 8.97 -20.89 -2.03
CA ASN A 167 8.74 -21.51 -0.72
C ASN A 167 7.28 -21.35 -0.28
N MET A 168 6.64 -20.18 -0.47
CA MET A 168 5.22 -19.94 -0.17
C MET A 168 4.27 -20.87 -0.93
N PHE A 169 4.56 -21.21 -2.19
CA PHE A 169 3.78 -22.20 -2.95
C PHE A 169 3.76 -23.58 -2.26
N HIS A 170 4.82 -23.94 -1.52
CA HIS A 170 4.93 -25.21 -0.82
C HIS A 170 4.46 -25.19 0.65
N CYS A 171 4.72 -24.11 1.39
CA CYS A 171 4.40 -24.01 2.82
C CYS A 171 3.07 -23.28 3.11
N GLY A 172 2.53 -22.56 2.13
CA GLY A 172 1.40 -21.64 2.28
C GLY A 172 1.82 -20.17 2.28
N PHE A 173 0.82 -19.30 2.09
CA PHE A 173 1.02 -17.85 2.01
C PHE A 173 1.38 -17.25 3.38
N SER A 174 2.68 -16.98 3.61
CA SER A 174 3.22 -16.58 4.91
C SER A 174 4.59 -15.89 4.77
N HIS A 175 4.76 -14.74 5.43
CA HIS A 175 6.06 -14.06 5.62
C HIS A 175 7.12 -14.94 6.32
N THR A 176 6.68 -15.95 7.08
CA THR A 176 7.57 -16.87 7.81
C THR A 176 7.58 -18.22 7.11
N CYS A 177 8.49 -18.37 6.14
CA CYS A 177 8.67 -19.60 5.38
C CYS A 177 10.04 -19.65 4.69
N PRO A 178 10.74 -20.81 4.65
CA PRO A 178 10.28 -22.14 5.07
C PRO A 178 10.89 -22.65 6.39
N ASP A 179 11.90 -21.96 6.92
CA ASP A 179 12.62 -22.28 8.16
C ASP A 179 12.04 -21.57 9.40
N GLY A 180 11.02 -20.73 9.20
CA GLY A 180 10.36 -19.97 10.26
C GLY A 180 11.09 -18.68 10.64
N LEU A 181 12.14 -18.27 9.92
CA LEU A 181 12.72 -16.94 10.08
C LEU A 181 11.69 -15.86 9.68
N ASN A 182 11.76 -14.71 10.34
CA ASN A 182 11.03 -13.52 9.89
C ASN A 182 11.72 -12.91 8.66
N GLN A 183 10.94 -12.16 7.88
CA GLN A 183 11.32 -11.53 6.63
C GLN A 183 12.65 -10.77 6.72
N CYS A 184 12.84 -9.93 7.73
CA CYS A 184 14.04 -9.12 7.85
C CYS A 184 15.27 -9.91 8.30
N THR A 185 15.08 -11.06 8.96
CA THR A 185 16.18 -11.99 9.23
C THR A 185 16.57 -12.76 7.97
N ARG A 186 15.59 -13.14 7.13
CA ARG A 186 15.84 -13.73 5.79
C ARG A 186 16.63 -12.75 4.91
N ILE A 187 16.11 -11.53 4.74
CA ILE A 187 16.75 -10.45 3.97
C ILE A 187 18.16 -10.13 4.53
N ALA A 188 18.32 -10.04 5.85
CA ALA A 188 19.65 -9.83 6.44
C ALA A 188 20.65 -10.94 6.07
N ASN A 189 20.22 -12.21 6.09
CA ASN A 189 21.04 -13.37 5.72
C ASN A 189 21.42 -13.42 4.23
N GLU A 190 20.67 -12.75 3.35
CA GLU A 190 21.00 -12.57 1.92
C GLU A 190 22.18 -11.58 1.69
N GLY A 191 22.68 -10.95 2.77
CA GLY A 191 23.82 -10.04 2.74
C GLY A 191 23.52 -8.61 3.22
N PHE A 192 22.32 -8.37 3.77
CA PHE A 192 21.82 -7.04 4.12
C PHE A 192 21.88 -6.71 5.63
N THR A 193 22.73 -7.41 6.40
CA THR A 193 22.88 -7.21 7.86
C THR A 193 23.27 -5.79 8.32
N GLY A 194 23.73 -4.93 7.41
CA GLY A 194 24.13 -3.55 7.70
C GLY A 194 23.03 -2.49 7.50
N PHE A 195 21.85 -2.87 7.04
CA PHE A 195 20.74 -1.95 6.78
C PHE A 195 19.87 -1.78 8.04
N THR A 196 19.42 -0.55 8.31
CA THR A 196 18.72 -0.20 9.56
C THR A 196 17.21 -0.29 9.47
N ASP A 197 16.68 -0.44 8.26
CA ASP A 197 15.26 -0.60 7.98
C ASP A 197 15.06 -1.65 6.88
N CYS A 198 13.94 -2.37 6.96
CA CYS A 198 13.60 -3.48 6.09
C CYS A 198 12.07 -3.64 6.02
N GLY A 199 11.58 -3.93 4.82
CA GLY A 199 10.17 -4.23 4.56
C GLY A 199 10.01 -5.48 3.70
N GLU A 200 8.88 -6.15 3.83
CA GLU A 200 8.44 -7.21 2.92
C GLU A 200 6.95 -7.05 2.65
N ASN A 201 6.56 -7.17 1.38
CA ASN A 201 5.18 -7.41 0.98
C ASN A 201 5.09 -8.77 0.29
N ILE A 202 3.99 -9.49 0.48
CA ILE A 202 3.71 -10.75 -0.21
C ILE A 202 2.33 -10.69 -0.85
N GLY A 203 2.20 -11.25 -2.06
CA GLY A 203 0.96 -11.25 -2.82
C GLY A 203 0.67 -12.61 -3.46
N LEU A 204 -0.62 -12.94 -3.55
CA LEU A 204 -1.11 -14.14 -4.20
C LEU A 204 -2.26 -13.76 -5.14
N ALA A 205 -1.96 -13.71 -6.44
CA ALA A 205 -2.95 -13.40 -7.48
C ALA A 205 -3.47 -14.69 -8.12
N GLY A 206 -4.79 -14.77 -8.30
CA GLY A 206 -5.42 -15.88 -9.02
C GLY A 206 -5.16 -15.82 -10.53
N PRO A 207 -5.33 -16.93 -11.27
CA PRO A 207 -5.09 -16.96 -12.72
C PRO A 207 -5.94 -15.93 -13.49
N SER A 208 -5.35 -15.25 -14.48
CA SER A 208 -6.05 -14.34 -15.40
C SER A 208 -5.46 -14.34 -16.81
N THR A 209 -6.22 -13.82 -17.76
CA THR A 209 -5.75 -13.54 -19.13
C THR A 209 -6.02 -12.07 -19.47
N PRO A 210 -5.00 -11.20 -19.57
CA PRO A 210 -3.57 -11.48 -19.34
C PRO A 210 -3.25 -11.79 -17.86
N PRO A 211 -2.15 -12.51 -17.57
CA PRO A 211 -1.72 -12.83 -16.19
C PRO A 211 -1.52 -11.58 -15.30
N TRP A 212 -1.11 -10.47 -15.92
CA TRP A 212 -0.94 -9.18 -15.26
C TRP A 212 -2.20 -8.64 -14.55
N LEU A 213 -3.40 -8.98 -15.03
CA LEU A 213 -4.65 -8.36 -14.55
C LEU A 213 -4.86 -8.53 -13.04
N HIS A 214 -4.68 -9.74 -12.50
CA HIS A 214 -4.86 -9.97 -11.07
C HIS A 214 -3.62 -9.57 -10.25
N VAL A 215 -2.41 -9.63 -10.81
CA VAL A 215 -1.20 -9.10 -10.15
C VAL A 215 -1.35 -7.60 -9.89
N TYR A 216 -1.77 -6.85 -10.92
CA TYR A 216 -2.12 -5.43 -10.82
C TYR A 216 -3.18 -5.17 -9.72
N GLN A 217 -4.26 -5.95 -9.70
CA GLN A 217 -5.33 -5.78 -8.70
C GLN A 217 -4.88 -6.05 -7.26
N VAL A 218 -4.01 -7.04 -7.03
CA VAL A 218 -3.43 -7.28 -5.70
C VAL A 218 -2.52 -6.11 -5.31
N GLN A 219 -1.69 -5.62 -6.23
CA GLN A 219 -0.80 -4.49 -5.94
C GLN A 219 -1.55 -3.19 -5.66
N GLU A 220 -2.58 -2.88 -6.46
CA GLU A 220 -3.49 -1.78 -6.18
C GLU A 220 -4.13 -1.94 -4.80
N SER A 221 -4.53 -3.15 -4.40
CA SER A 221 -5.13 -3.35 -3.07
C SER A 221 -4.15 -3.01 -1.93
N MET A 222 -2.87 -3.38 -2.06
CA MET A 222 -1.79 -3.02 -1.12
C MET A 222 -1.57 -1.50 -1.06
N MET A 223 -1.54 -0.85 -2.21
CA MET A 223 -1.38 0.60 -2.34
C MET A 223 -2.62 1.39 -1.88
N ASN A 224 -3.79 0.74 -1.77
CA ASN A 224 -5.04 1.34 -1.32
C ASN A 224 -5.38 1.05 0.16
N GLU A 225 -4.53 0.34 0.91
CA GLU A 225 -4.70 0.16 2.37
C GLU A 225 -4.60 1.47 3.17
N GLY A 226 -3.91 2.47 2.59
CA GLY A 226 -3.67 3.77 3.22
C GLY A 226 -2.66 3.74 4.37
N PRO A 227 -2.43 4.89 5.06
CA PRO A 227 -1.28 5.07 5.98
C PRO A 227 -1.19 4.14 7.20
N SER A 228 -2.21 3.32 7.46
CA SER A 228 -2.23 2.30 8.52
C SER A 228 -2.03 0.87 8.02
N GLY A 229 -2.01 0.64 6.71
CA GLY A 229 -1.73 -0.65 6.09
C GLY A 229 -0.23 -0.91 6.02
N TRP A 230 0.20 -2.13 6.39
CA TRP A 230 1.62 -2.48 6.39
C TRP A 230 2.20 -2.49 4.98
N HIS A 231 1.45 -2.94 3.97
CA HIS A 231 1.95 -2.94 2.59
C HIS A 231 2.11 -1.52 2.06
N TYR A 232 1.14 -0.65 2.34
CA TYR A 232 1.21 0.77 2.02
C TYR A 232 2.41 1.47 2.68
N ILE A 233 2.69 1.17 3.96
CA ILE A 233 3.81 1.74 4.70
C ILE A 233 5.16 1.38 4.03
N HIS A 234 5.36 0.12 3.64
CA HIS A 234 6.57 -0.26 2.90
C HIS A 234 6.64 0.42 1.52
N LEU A 235 5.55 0.35 0.73
CA LEU A 235 5.49 0.90 -0.62
C LEU A 235 5.70 2.42 -0.67
N THR A 236 5.26 3.14 0.36
CA THR A 236 5.40 4.60 0.47
C THR A 236 6.54 5.04 1.40
N SER A 237 7.36 4.10 1.87
CA SER A 237 8.48 4.40 2.77
C SER A 237 9.49 5.37 2.15
N THR A 238 9.95 6.32 2.98
CA THR A 238 11.04 7.26 2.70
C THR A 238 12.37 6.81 3.27
N THR A 239 12.40 5.74 4.06
CA THR A 239 13.60 5.13 4.66
C THR A 239 14.08 3.92 3.87
N LEU A 240 13.19 3.23 3.16
CA LEU A 240 13.53 2.16 2.21
C LEU A 240 13.94 2.79 0.86
N HIS A 241 14.97 2.23 0.24
CA HIS A 241 15.61 2.78 -0.97
C HIS A 241 15.87 1.73 -2.06
N ARG A 242 15.93 0.45 -1.69
CA ARG A 242 16.21 -0.66 -2.60
C ARG A 242 15.08 -1.67 -2.54
N ILE A 243 14.78 -2.29 -3.67
CA ILE A 243 13.76 -3.34 -3.79
C ILE A 243 14.26 -4.49 -4.66
N GLY A 244 13.92 -5.70 -4.26
CA GLY A 244 13.86 -6.87 -5.13
C GLY A 244 12.42 -7.34 -5.26
N VAL A 245 11.96 -7.56 -6.48
CA VAL A 245 10.67 -8.21 -6.74
C VAL A 245 10.96 -9.62 -7.22
N GLY A 246 10.30 -10.60 -6.63
CA GLY A 246 10.41 -12.00 -7.01
C GLY A 246 9.04 -12.58 -7.29
N ILE A 247 8.92 -13.34 -8.38
CA ILE A 247 7.67 -13.96 -8.81
C ILE A 247 7.89 -15.45 -9.09
N TYR A 248 6.95 -16.25 -8.60
CA TYR A 248 6.76 -17.64 -8.98
C TYR A 248 5.36 -17.87 -9.54
N VAL A 249 5.25 -18.40 -10.76
CA VAL A 249 3.97 -18.80 -11.38
C VAL A 249 3.79 -20.31 -11.24
N ASP A 250 2.71 -20.73 -10.56
CA ASP A 250 2.46 -22.14 -10.27
C ASP A 250 1.82 -22.89 -11.45
N PRO A 251 1.80 -24.25 -11.44
CA PRO A 251 1.23 -25.04 -12.52
C PRO A 251 -0.28 -24.86 -12.76
N ASN A 252 -1.00 -24.20 -11.85
CA ASN A 252 -2.41 -23.86 -11.99
C ASN A 252 -2.62 -22.40 -12.47
N GLY A 253 -1.54 -21.64 -12.67
CA GLY A 253 -1.54 -20.24 -13.08
C GLY A 253 -1.72 -19.24 -11.95
N TRP A 254 -1.56 -19.63 -10.67
CA TRP A 254 -1.50 -18.67 -9.57
C TRP A 254 -0.14 -17.99 -9.55
N VAL A 255 -0.15 -16.68 -9.31
CA VAL A 255 1.07 -15.87 -9.23
C VAL A 255 1.36 -15.57 -7.76
N TRP A 256 2.43 -16.18 -7.26
CA TRP A 256 3.01 -15.93 -5.95
C TRP A 256 4.08 -14.85 -6.12
N PHE A 257 4.03 -13.78 -5.34
CA PHE A 257 5.03 -12.73 -5.42
C PHE A 257 5.45 -12.18 -4.06
N THR A 258 6.69 -11.69 -4.03
CA THR A 258 7.34 -11.10 -2.87
C THR A 258 8.06 -9.82 -3.29
N GLU A 259 7.96 -8.79 -2.47
CA GLU A 259 8.67 -7.53 -2.60
C GLU A 259 9.54 -7.36 -1.36
N ASP A 260 10.85 -7.52 -1.50
CA ASP A 260 11.81 -7.37 -0.41
C ASP A 260 12.48 -5.99 -0.51
N MET A 261 12.43 -5.20 0.56
CA MET A 261 12.99 -3.84 0.59
C MET A 261 14.00 -3.64 1.72
N VAL A 262 15.01 -2.80 1.47
CA VAL A 262 15.96 -2.30 2.48
C VAL A 262 16.27 -0.81 2.26
N SER A 263 16.94 -0.18 3.23
CA SER A 263 17.41 1.22 3.17
C SER A 263 18.68 1.43 2.32
#